data_AF-A0A963WID1-F1
#
_entry.id   AF-A0A963WID1-F1
#
_cell.length_a   1.000
_cell.length_b   1.000
_cell.length_c   1.000
_cell.angle_alpha   90.00
_cell.angle_beta   90.00
_cell.angle_gamma   90.00
#
_symmetry.space_group_name_H-M   'P 1'
#
loop_
_entity.id
_entity.type
_entity.pdbx_description
1 polymer ?
#
loop_
_entity_poly.entity_id
_entity_poly.type
_entity_poly.pdbx_seq_one_letter_code
_entity_poly.pdbx_strand_id
1 'polypeptide(L)'
;MIGEWLDVGPVDQIAPGSARTLPVQGGEEIAIFRTINNAFHALVNKCPHKQGPLSQGIIHGGAVTCPLHNWNISLTTGEAQGDDKGCVPVVPLKVDAGRIYLLREAVIGPGGKPVAKAA
;
A
#
# COMPACT_ATOMS: atom_id res chain seq x y z
N MET A 1 -13.08 -16.78 -16.44
CA MET A 1 -13.48 -15.96 -15.27
C MET A 1 -12.22 -15.40 -14.65
N ILE A 2 -12.12 -14.07 -14.49
CA ILE A 2 -10.98 -13.43 -13.84
C ILE A 2 -11.30 -13.35 -12.34
N GLY A 3 -10.41 -13.84 -11.48
CA GLY A 3 -10.65 -13.88 -10.03
C GLY A 3 -10.65 -12.49 -9.39
N GLU A 4 -11.52 -12.27 -8.41
CA GLU A 4 -11.72 -11.00 -7.66
C GLU A 4 -10.46 -10.56 -6.90
N TRP A 5 -9.65 -11.51 -6.45
CA TRP A 5 -8.42 -11.24 -5.69
C TRP A 5 -7.17 -11.49 -6.55
N LEU A 6 -6.23 -10.57 -6.50
CA LEU A 6 -4.90 -10.67 -7.08
C LEU A 6 -3.96 -11.32 -6.08
N ASP A 7 -3.49 -12.51 -6.39
CA ASP A 7 -2.40 -13.13 -5.66
C ASP A 7 -1.09 -12.42 -6.00
N VAL A 8 -0.45 -11.81 -5.01
CA VAL A 8 0.77 -11.04 -5.20
C VAL A 8 2.01 -11.73 -4.63
N GLY A 9 1.87 -12.96 -4.13
CA GLY A 9 2.98 -13.77 -3.62
C GLY A 9 2.89 -14.11 -2.13
N PRO A 10 3.90 -14.83 -1.61
CA PRO A 10 3.94 -15.27 -0.23
C PRO A 10 4.30 -14.13 0.75
N VAL A 11 3.88 -14.27 2.01
CA VAL A 11 4.10 -13.28 3.08
C VAL A 11 5.57 -13.11 3.47
N ASP A 12 6.41 -14.10 3.20
CA ASP A 12 7.84 -14.13 3.55
C ASP A 12 8.73 -13.30 2.61
N GLN A 13 8.21 -12.89 1.45
CA GLN A 13 8.88 -11.92 0.58
C GLN A 13 8.91 -10.49 1.14
N ILE A 14 8.22 -10.25 2.26
CA ILE A 14 8.23 -8.97 2.96
C ILE A 14 8.72 -9.24 4.39
N ALA A 15 9.89 -8.71 4.73
CA ALA A 15 10.41 -8.82 6.08
C ALA A 15 9.56 -7.98 7.06
N PRO A 16 9.45 -8.38 8.34
CA PRO A 16 8.83 -7.53 9.35
C PRO A 16 9.49 -6.14 9.40
N GLY A 17 8.67 -5.08 9.41
CA GLY A 17 9.15 -3.70 9.42
C GLY A 17 9.59 -3.17 8.05
N SER A 18 9.35 -3.91 6.96
CA SER A 18 9.66 -3.46 5.60
C SER A 18 8.43 -3.45 4.69
N ALA A 19 8.65 -2.99 3.46
CA ALA A 19 7.64 -2.98 2.42
C ALA A 19 8.17 -3.64 1.14
N ARG A 20 7.25 -4.08 0.29
CA ARG A 20 7.51 -4.48 -1.10
C ARG A 20 6.58 -3.72 -2.02
N THR A 21 7.07 -3.30 -3.18
CA THR A 21 6.23 -2.62 -4.18
C THR A 21 5.67 -3.59 -5.21
N LEU A 22 4.51 -3.23 -5.75
CA LEU A 22 3.87 -3.89 -6.87
C LEU A 22 3.63 -2.84 -7.96
N PRO A 23 4.43 -2.83 -9.04
CA PRO A 23 4.19 -1.97 -10.18
C PRO A 23 2.91 -2.41 -10.92
N VAL A 24 2.07 -1.44 -11.27
CA VAL A 24 0.83 -1.65 -12.03
C VAL A 24 0.97 -0.96 -13.38
N GLN A 25 0.89 -1.71 -14.48
CA GLN A 25 1.07 -1.16 -15.82
C GLN A 25 -0.01 -0.10 -16.13
N GLY A 26 0.39 1.15 -16.28
CA GLY A 26 -0.51 2.29 -16.53
C GLY A 26 -1.26 2.79 -15.28
N GLY A 27 -0.93 2.27 -14.11
CA GLY A 27 -1.57 2.60 -12.84
C GLY A 27 -0.63 3.21 -11.82
N GLU A 28 -1.15 3.36 -10.61
CA GLU A 28 -0.38 3.74 -9.44
C GLU A 28 0.37 2.52 -8.87
N GLU A 29 1.64 2.69 -8.51
CA GLU A 29 2.41 1.65 -7.84
C GLU A 29 1.84 1.42 -6.43
N ILE A 30 1.68 0.17 -6.03
CA ILE A 30 1.18 -0.18 -4.70
C ILE A 30 2.34 -0.56 -3.81
N ALA A 31 2.37 -0.05 -2.58
CA ALA A 31 3.28 -0.46 -1.53
C ALA A 31 2.54 -1.39 -0.56
N ILE A 32 3.09 -2.58 -0.34
CA ILE A 32 2.60 -3.55 0.63
C ILE A 32 3.54 -3.52 1.82
N PHE A 33 3.03 -3.14 2.98
CA PHE A 33 3.77 -2.98 4.22
C PHE A 33 3.54 -4.18 5.13
N ARG A 34 4.60 -4.63 5.79
CA ARG A 34 4.50 -5.58 6.91
C ARG A 34 5.03 -4.89 8.16
N THR A 35 4.17 -4.73 9.15
CA THR A 35 4.57 -4.16 10.45
C THR A 35 5.42 -5.17 11.24
N ILE A 36 6.06 -4.71 12.32
CA ILE A 36 6.85 -5.58 13.20
C ILE A 36 6.00 -6.67 13.90
N ASN A 37 4.70 -6.39 14.10
CA ASN A 37 3.75 -7.33 14.69
C ASN A 37 3.03 -8.21 13.64
N ASN A 38 3.56 -8.30 12.41
CA ASN A 38 3.04 -9.13 11.31
C ASN A 38 1.66 -8.74 10.79
N ALA A 39 1.22 -7.49 10.98
CA ALA A 39 0.07 -6.95 10.26
C ALA A 39 0.48 -6.52 8.85
N PHE A 40 -0.40 -6.76 7.88
CA PHE A 40 -0.18 -6.43 6.48
C PHE A 40 -1.14 -5.32 6.04
N HIS A 41 -0.59 -4.35 5.33
CA HIS A 41 -1.33 -3.20 4.82
C HIS A 41 -0.89 -2.91 3.39
N ALA A 42 -1.77 -2.34 2.58
CA ALA A 42 -1.43 -1.92 1.23
C ALA A 42 -1.95 -0.51 0.96
N LEU A 43 -1.09 0.35 0.42
CA LEU A 43 -1.40 1.72 0.04
C LEU A 43 -0.88 1.98 -1.37
N VAL A 44 -1.38 3.02 -2.02
CA VAL A 44 -0.65 3.63 -3.15
C VAL A 44 0.71 4.14 -2.65
N ASN A 45 1.78 3.88 -3.39
CA ASN A 45 3.17 4.19 -3.00
C ASN A 45 3.54 5.68 -3.19
N LYS A 46 2.63 6.60 -2.85
CA LYS A 46 2.85 8.04 -3.02
C LYS A 46 2.34 8.82 -1.81
N CYS A 47 3.27 9.49 -1.14
CA CYS A 47 2.96 10.41 -0.06
C CYS A 47 2.05 11.55 -0.56
N PRO A 48 0.97 11.91 0.16
CA PRO A 48 -0.01 12.88 -0.34
C PRO A 48 0.55 14.31 -0.40
N HIS A 49 1.69 14.57 0.24
CA HIS A 49 2.38 15.86 0.19
C HIS A 49 3.04 16.13 -1.18
N LYS A 50 4.11 15.40 -1.51
CA LYS A 50 4.91 15.59 -2.74
C LYS A 50 5.24 14.28 -3.43
N GLN A 51 4.35 13.28 -3.31
CA GLN A 51 4.40 12.01 -4.03
C GLN A 51 5.67 11.19 -3.76
N GLY A 52 6.29 11.36 -2.58
CA GLY A 52 7.44 10.58 -2.16
C GLY A 52 7.11 9.09 -1.95
N PRO A 53 8.07 8.18 -2.16
CA PRO A 53 7.84 6.74 -2.10
C PRO A 53 7.69 6.26 -0.66
N LEU A 54 6.45 5.97 -0.24
CA LEU A 54 6.15 5.53 1.14
C LEU A 54 6.78 4.18 1.48
N SER A 55 6.95 3.29 0.50
CA SER A 55 7.65 2.01 0.64
C SER A 55 9.10 2.13 1.11
N GLN A 56 9.73 3.28 0.93
CA GLN A 56 11.07 3.58 1.42
C GLN A 56 11.06 4.26 2.81
N GLY A 57 9.87 4.44 3.39
CA GLY A 57 9.67 5.04 4.70
C GLY A 57 9.93 4.08 5.86
N ILE A 58 9.96 4.65 7.06
CA ILE A 58 10.13 3.90 8.30
C ILE A 58 8.76 3.51 8.83
N ILE A 59 8.54 2.21 9.07
CA ILE A 59 7.30 1.70 9.66
C ILE A 59 7.44 1.69 11.18
N HIS A 60 6.48 2.32 11.87
CA HIS A 60 6.40 2.26 13.33
C HIS A 60 4.95 2.20 13.79
N GLY A 61 4.63 1.24 14.65
CA GLY A 61 3.25 0.96 15.04
C GLY A 61 2.39 0.60 13.83
N GLY A 62 1.34 1.38 13.58
CA GLY A 62 0.43 1.23 12.43
C GLY A 62 0.58 2.34 11.39
N ALA A 63 1.75 2.97 11.29
CA ALA A 63 1.99 4.10 10.39
C ALA A 63 3.35 4.00 9.69
N VAL A 64 3.50 4.72 8.57
CA VAL A 64 4.75 4.86 7.83
C VAL A 64 5.15 6.34 7.73
N THR A 65 6.39 6.62 8.13
CA THR A 65 6.98 7.95 8.00
C THR A 65 7.62 8.10 6.62
N CYS A 66 7.12 9.03 5.82
CA CYS A 66 7.64 9.34 4.49
C CYS A 66 9.13 9.76 4.57
N PRO A 67 10.02 9.16 3.78
CA PRO A 67 11.47 9.37 3.92
C PRO A 67 11.93 10.75 3.46
N LEU A 68 11.10 11.48 2.70
CA LEU A 68 11.48 12.77 2.12
C LEU A 68 11.16 13.96 3.01
N HIS A 69 10.03 13.93 3.72
CA HIS A 69 9.51 15.10 4.45
C HIS A 69 8.89 14.73 5.82
N ASN A 70 9.11 13.51 6.31
CA ASN A 70 8.68 13.03 7.62
C ASN A 70 7.17 13.03 7.90
N TRP A 71 6.34 13.13 6.86
CA TRP A 71 4.89 12.97 7.00
C TRP A 71 4.57 11.56 7.45
N ASN A 72 3.82 11.44 8.54
CA ASN A 72 3.44 10.15 9.09
C ASN A 72 2.05 9.75 8.58
N ILE A 73 1.97 8.64 7.88
CA ILE A 73 0.76 8.18 7.19
C ILE A 73 0.26 6.90 7.87
N SER A 74 -1.01 6.90 8.29
CA SER A 74 -1.69 5.72 8.80
C SER A 74 -1.72 4.60 7.76
N LEU A 75 -1.22 3.42 8.10
CA LEU A 75 -1.27 2.24 7.22
C LEU A 75 -2.68 1.65 7.12
N THR A 76 -3.55 1.92 8.10
CA THR A 76 -4.92 1.41 8.13
C THR A 76 -5.89 2.31 7.36
N THR A 77 -5.77 3.63 7.55
CA THR A 77 -6.73 4.60 6.99
C THR A 77 -6.17 5.39 5.81
N GLY A 78 -4.85 5.40 5.62
CA GLY A 78 -4.18 6.22 4.61
C GLY A 78 -4.05 7.70 4.98
N GLU A 79 -4.64 8.14 6.10
CA GLU A 79 -4.64 9.54 6.51
C GLU A 79 -3.28 9.98 7.04
N ALA A 80 -2.89 11.20 6.69
CA ALA A 80 -1.78 11.89 7.34
C ALA A 80 -2.13 12.19 8.80
N GLN A 81 -1.14 12.04 9.68
CA GLN A 81 -1.31 12.17 11.13
C GLN A 81 -0.75 13.51 11.65
N GLY A 82 -1.19 13.91 12.84
CA GLY A 82 -0.78 15.18 13.46
C GLY A 82 -1.35 16.40 12.74
N ASP A 83 -0.52 17.40 12.52
CA ASP A 83 -0.92 18.65 11.86
C ASP A 83 -0.96 18.52 10.33
N ASP A 84 -0.33 17.48 9.77
CA ASP A 84 -0.35 17.22 8.34
C ASP A 84 -1.77 16.90 7.84
N LYS A 85 -2.03 17.21 6.56
CA LYS A 85 -3.34 17.03 5.91
C LYS A 85 -3.18 16.37 4.55
N GLY A 86 -3.89 15.28 4.35
CA GLY A 86 -3.87 14.49 3.13
C GLY A 86 -4.23 13.05 3.41
N CYS A 87 -4.56 12.30 2.37
CA CYS A 87 -4.87 10.89 2.48
C CYS A 87 -4.29 10.14 1.28
N VAL A 88 -3.83 8.92 1.53
CA VAL A 88 -3.32 7.99 0.53
C VAL A 88 -4.36 6.89 0.35
N PRO A 89 -4.74 6.53 -0.89
CA PRO A 89 -5.65 5.43 -1.11
C PRO A 89 -5.14 4.12 -0.49
N VAL A 90 -5.98 3.51 0.35
CA VAL A 90 -5.77 2.18 0.91
C VAL A 90 -6.26 1.14 -0.09
N VAL A 91 -5.43 0.14 -0.36
CA VAL A 91 -5.79 -1.00 -1.20
C VAL A 91 -6.25 -2.14 -0.28
N PRO A 92 -7.48 -2.66 -0.43
CA PRO A 92 -7.93 -3.79 0.36
C PRO A 92 -7.02 -5.00 0.15
N LEU A 93 -6.57 -5.57 1.26
CA LEU A 93 -5.65 -6.68 1.33
C LEU A 93 -6.23 -7.76 2.22
N LYS A 94 -5.97 -9.02 1.88
CA LYS A 94 -6.12 -10.15 2.80
C LYS A 94 -4.90 -11.06 2.75
N VAL A 95 -4.68 -11.76 3.86
CA VAL A 95 -3.71 -12.85 3.93
C VAL A 95 -4.47 -14.14 4.10
N ASP A 96 -4.19 -15.12 3.26
CA ASP A 96 -4.80 -16.45 3.34
C ASP A 96 -3.74 -17.51 3.00
N ALA A 97 -3.67 -18.58 3.80
CA ALA A 97 -2.70 -19.66 3.66
C ALA A 97 -1.24 -19.22 3.39
N GLY A 98 -0.78 -18.14 4.05
CA GLY A 98 0.58 -17.62 3.88
C GLY A 98 0.81 -16.81 2.59
N ARG A 99 -0.26 -16.46 1.87
CA ARG A 99 -0.22 -15.65 0.65
C ARG A 99 -0.93 -14.33 0.84
N ILE A 100 -0.42 -13.31 0.16
CA ILE A 100 -0.97 -11.96 0.15
C ILE A 100 -1.87 -11.82 -1.08
N TYR A 101 -3.07 -11.28 -0.86
CA TYR A 101 -4.02 -10.98 -1.90
C TYR A 101 -4.43 -9.51 -1.85
N LEU A 102 -4.48 -8.84 -3.01
CA LEU A 102 -5.06 -7.51 -3.16
C LEU A 102 -6.40 -7.58 -3.90
N LEU A 103 -7.35 -6.74 -3.52
CA LEU A 103 -8.62 -6.67 -4.24
C LEU A 103 -8.37 -6.16 -5.66
N ARG A 104 -8.77 -6.94 -6.67
CA ARG A 104 -8.44 -6.65 -8.07
C ARG A 104 -8.96 -5.29 -8.49
N GLU A 105 -10.23 -5.00 -8.23
CA GLU A 105 -10.86 -3.75 -8.68
C GLU A 105 -10.24 -2.49 -8.07
N ALA A 106 -9.56 -2.60 -6.92
CA ALA A 106 -8.84 -1.49 -6.29
C ALA A 106 -7.45 -1.27 -6.88
N VAL A 107 -6.88 -2.27 -7.56
CA VAL A 107 -5.56 -2.20 -8.22
C VAL A 107 -5.73 -1.95 -9.73
N ILE A 108 -6.71 -2.62 -10.34
CA ILE A 108 -7.00 -2.64 -11.76
C ILE A 108 -8.53 -2.57 -11.92
N GLY A 109 -9.02 -1.43 -12.37
CA GLY A 109 -10.43 -1.19 -12.70
C GLY A 109 -11.01 -2.10 -13.79
N PRO A 110 -12.31 -1.91 -14.11
CA PRO A 110 -13.06 -2.82 -14.97
C PRO A 110 -12.41 -3.00 -16.36
N GLY A 111 -12.28 -4.26 -16.78
CA GLY A 111 -11.66 -4.63 -18.06
C GLY A 111 -10.13 -4.68 -18.04
N GLY A 112 -9.48 -4.69 -16.87
CA GLY A 112 -8.02 -4.76 -16.77
C GLY A 112 -7.33 -3.41 -16.95
N LYS A 113 -8.08 -2.30 -16.93
CA LYS A 113 -7.55 -0.94 -16.97
C LYS A 113 -7.18 -0.49 -15.57
N PRO A 114 -6.05 0.18 -15.34
CA PRO A 114 -5.67 0.64 -14.01
C PRO A 114 -6.71 1.56 -13.37
N VAL A 115 -6.88 1.47 -12.05
CA VAL A 115 -7.71 2.44 -11.32
C VAL A 115 -7.02 3.80 -11.44
N ALA A 116 -7.78 4.80 -11.90
CA ALA A 116 -7.28 6.15 -12.10
C ALA A 116 -6.72 6.72 -10.79
N LYS A 117 -5.73 7.63 -10.93
CA LYS A 117 -5.21 8.45 -9.83
C LYS A 117 -6.36 8.99 -8.97
N ALA A 118 -6.30 8.76 -7.66
CA ALA A 118 -7.00 9.64 -6.74
C ALA A 118 -6.44 11.06 -6.97
N ALA A 119 -7.33 12.00 -7.29
CA ALA A 119 -7.03 13.38 -7.63
C ALA A 119 -6.40 14.14 -6.46
#